data_AF-A0A7S3BC87-F1
#
_entry.id   AF-A0A7S3BC87-F1
#
_cell.length_a   1.000
_cell.length_b   1.000
_cell.length_c   1.000
_cell.angle_alpha   90.00
_cell.angle_beta   90.00
_cell.angle_gamma   90.00
#
_symmetry.space_group_name_H-M   'P 1'
#
loop_
_entity.id
_entity.type
_entity.pdbx_description
1 polymer ?
#
loop_
_entity_poly.entity_id
_entity_poly.type
_entity_poly.pdbx_seq_one_letter_code
_entity_poly.pdbx_strand_id
1 'polypeptide(L)'
;EALGLGQPCGACRDCELPAGGETSLSEALCGADGAPALRLHSFEPGAGNRQLHAAAIAEVERHANAGRPERAQPHLLQSHGVALHSFRGYAAFPQCPAGSELCSVGGKRMEGLKAREGAPAFSVPVTTVDALVEELALEEVLMLKIDTEGFDPLVLEGAVGALHGQRIASVMFEYHALNHWKATDLANVVERMREAEYTCYLLTRDDTLVLLTRCSHAGEQKWWWGNVLCVRDTERHVHERLLARCKWLDGGV
;
A
#
# COMPACT_ATOMS: atom_id res chain seq x y z
N GLU A 1 -24.11 -4.40 43.46
CA GLU A 1 -22.89 -3.69 43.03
C GLU A 1 -22.09 -4.56 42.08
N ALA A 2 -21.59 -3.93 41.02
CA ALA A 2 -20.56 -4.37 40.06
C ALA A 2 -20.82 -5.61 39.17
N LEU A 3 -21.46 -5.35 38.03
CA LEU A 3 -21.17 -5.95 36.71
C LEU A 3 -19.65 -5.82 36.44
N GLY A 4 -18.91 -6.85 36.05
CA GLY A 4 -18.89 -7.43 34.73
C GLY A 4 -17.42 -7.64 34.36
N LEU A 5 -17.04 -8.89 34.05
CA LEU A 5 -15.69 -9.29 33.67
C LEU A 5 -15.25 -8.45 32.45
N GLY A 6 -14.18 -7.67 32.61
CA GLY A 6 -13.63 -6.87 31.52
C GLY A 6 -13.33 -7.75 30.31
N GLN A 7 -13.79 -7.33 29.14
CA GLN A 7 -13.36 -7.93 27.88
C GLN A 7 -11.82 -7.92 27.83
N PRO A 8 -11.18 -9.00 27.38
CA PRO A 8 -9.72 -9.00 27.24
C PRO A 8 -9.34 -7.89 26.27
N CYS A 9 -8.61 -6.92 26.78
CA CYS A 9 -7.94 -5.92 25.98
C CYS A 9 -6.87 -6.58 25.12
N GLY A 10 -6.62 -6.08 23.91
CA GLY A 10 -5.54 -6.56 23.06
C GLY A 10 -4.17 -6.51 23.75
N ALA A 11 -3.15 -7.13 23.14
CA ALA A 11 -1.79 -7.24 23.69
C ALA A 11 -1.17 -5.90 24.14
N CYS A 12 -1.69 -4.78 23.65
CA CYS A 12 -1.22 -3.42 23.94
C CYS A 12 -2.21 -2.57 24.75
N ARG A 13 -3.23 -3.16 25.38
CA ARG A 13 -4.28 -2.46 26.15
C ARG A 13 -5.03 -1.38 25.35
N ASP A 14 -5.26 -1.62 24.07
CA ASP A 14 -5.77 -0.65 23.09
C ASP A 14 -7.31 -0.59 22.99
N CYS A 15 -8.02 -0.89 24.08
CA CYS A 15 -9.49 -0.90 24.15
C CYS A 15 -10.17 0.47 24.00
N GLU A 16 -9.40 1.56 23.95
CA GLU A 16 -9.95 2.91 23.81
C GLU A 16 -9.95 3.31 22.34
N LEU A 17 -10.89 2.77 21.57
CA LEU A 17 -11.48 3.56 20.49
C LEU A 17 -12.61 4.41 21.09
N PRO A 18 -12.73 5.71 20.74
CA PRO A 18 -13.86 6.51 21.20
C PRO A 18 -15.17 5.85 20.77
N ALA A 19 -16.00 5.45 21.73
CA ALA A 19 -17.33 4.90 21.45
C ALA A 19 -18.14 5.95 20.66
N GLY A 20 -18.56 5.62 19.44
CA GLY A 20 -19.36 6.55 18.64
C GLY A 20 -19.86 5.99 17.31
N GLY A 21 -21.15 5.63 17.30
CA GLY A 21 -22.04 5.68 16.13
C GLY A 21 -21.77 4.67 15.02
N GLU A 22 -22.62 3.63 14.96
CA GLU A 22 -22.75 2.77 13.78
C GLU A 22 -23.07 3.62 12.53
N THR A 23 -22.10 3.79 11.66
CA THR A 23 -22.39 4.02 10.24
C THR A 23 -21.76 2.89 9.45
N SER A 24 -22.62 1.91 9.13
CA SER A 24 -22.40 0.81 8.22
C SER A 24 -22.00 1.33 6.82
N LEU A 25 -20.72 1.62 6.62
CA LEU A 25 -20.14 1.91 5.30
C LEU A 25 -20.16 0.67 4.38
N SER A 26 -20.32 -0.53 4.95
CA SER A 26 -20.31 -1.77 4.17
C SER A 26 -21.58 -2.09 3.43
N GLU A 27 -22.74 -1.66 3.94
CA GLU A 27 -23.99 -1.86 3.20
C GLU A 27 -24.14 -0.82 2.08
N ALA A 28 -23.53 0.36 2.23
CA ALA A 28 -23.55 1.42 1.23
C ALA A 28 -22.70 1.10 -0.03
N LEU A 29 -21.58 0.36 0.12
CA LEU A 29 -20.65 0.10 -0.99
C LEU A 29 -20.91 -1.21 -1.74
N CYS A 30 -21.50 -2.21 -1.10
CA CYS A 30 -21.61 -3.56 -1.67
C CYS A 30 -23.02 -3.92 -2.18
N GLY A 31 -24.02 -3.04 -2.04
CA GLY A 31 -25.43 -3.44 -2.13
C GLY A 31 -26.33 -2.77 -3.19
N ALA A 32 -25.90 -1.78 -3.96
CA ALA A 32 -26.87 -1.01 -4.77
C ALA A 32 -26.36 -0.65 -6.16
N ASP A 33 -27.30 -0.48 -7.10
CA ASP A 33 -27.19 0.04 -8.47
C ASP A 33 -26.58 1.47 -8.58
N GLY A 34 -25.72 1.87 -7.64
CA GLY A 34 -25.13 3.20 -7.48
C GLY A 34 -23.71 3.20 -6.87
N ALA A 35 -22.99 2.06 -6.82
CA ALA A 35 -21.59 2.08 -6.41
C ALA A 35 -20.77 3.00 -7.34
N PRO A 36 -19.95 3.92 -6.78
CA PRO A 36 -19.24 4.91 -7.56
C PRO A 36 -18.29 4.25 -8.57
N ALA A 37 -18.05 4.94 -9.68
CA ALA A 37 -17.00 4.53 -10.60
C ALA A 37 -15.65 4.61 -9.90
N LEU A 38 -14.82 3.58 -10.10
CA LEU A 38 -13.46 3.55 -9.57
C LEU A 38 -12.50 4.05 -10.65
N ARG A 39 -11.52 4.84 -10.23
CA ARG A 39 -10.36 5.20 -11.02
C ARG A 39 -9.15 4.48 -10.46
N LEU A 40 -8.44 3.74 -11.31
CA LEU A 40 -7.20 3.06 -10.94
C LEU A 40 -6.09 3.54 -11.85
N HIS A 41 -5.01 4.01 -11.23
CA HIS A 41 -3.78 4.39 -11.91
C HIS A 41 -2.72 3.39 -11.48
N SER A 42 -2.19 2.62 -12.43
CA SER A 42 -1.17 1.61 -12.17
C SER A 42 0.11 1.91 -12.95
N PHE A 43 1.26 1.65 -12.34
CA PHE A 43 2.56 2.20 -12.74
C PHE A 43 3.56 1.07 -12.98
N GLU A 44 4.11 0.98 -14.20
CA GLU A 44 5.10 -0.04 -14.58
C GLU A 44 6.15 0.57 -15.54
N PRO A 45 7.34 0.93 -15.03
CA PRO A 45 8.39 1.55 -15.83
C PRO A 45 9.11 0.57 -16.78
N GLY A 46 9.15 -0.72 -16.48
CA GLY A 46 9.86 -1.74 -17.23
C GLY A 46 9.22 -2.02 -18.58
N ALA A 47 9.92 -1.77 -19.69
CA ALA A 47 9.34 -1.92 -21.04
C ALA A 47 8.73 -3.30 -21.33
N GLY A 48 9.36 -4.38 -20.82
CA GLY A 48 8.85 -5.74 -20.96
C GLY A 48 7.57 -5.99 -20.17
N ASN A 49 7.54 -5.61 -18.89
CA ASN A 49 6.36 -5.77 -18.03
C ASN A 49 5.24 -4.81 -18.42
N ARG A 50 5.55 -3.60 -18.90
CA ARG A 50 4.57 -2.57 -19.25
C ARG A 50 3.54 -3.04 -20.25
N GLN A 51 3.95 -3.84 -21.24
CA GLN A 51 3.02 -4.39 -22.22
C GLN A 51 2.06 -5.41 -21.60
N LEU A 52 2.58 -6.34 -20.80
CA LEU A 52 1.78 -7.33 -20.07
C LEU A 52 0.85 -6.67 -19.08
N HIS A 53 1.36 -5.69 -18.34
CA HIS A 53 0.64 -4.90 -17.37
C HIS A 53 -0.50 -4.11 -18.02
N ALA A 54 -0.25 -3.40 -19.13
CA ALA A 54 -1.29 -2.68 -19.86
C ALA A 54 -2.38 -3.61 -20.40
N ALA A 55 -2.00 -4.80 -20.90
CA ALA A 55 -2.96 -5.80 -21.35
C ALA A 55 -3.81 -6.35 -20.20
N ALA A 56 -3.19 -6.64 -19.05
CA ALA A 56 -3.89 -7.08 -17.84
C ALA A 56 -4.87 -6.01 -17.32
N ILE A 57 -4.45 -4.74 -17.31
CA ILE A 57 -5.30 -3.62 -16.91
C ILE A 57 -6.52 -3.49 -17.83
N ALA A 58 -6.35 -3.58 -19.15
CA ALA A 58 -7.46 -3.54 -20.10
C ALA A 58 -8.42 -4.75 -19.95
N GLU A 59 -7.89 -5.92 -19.61
CA GLU A 59 -8.69 -7.11 -19.30
C GLU A 59 -9.53 -6.92 -18.04
N VAL A 60 -8.92 -6.39 -16.97
CA VAL A 60 -9.59 -6.10 -15.70
C VAL A 60 -10.65 -5.03 -15.89
N GLU A 61 -10.37 -3.97 -16.65
CA GLU A 61 -11.33 -2.89 -16.93
C GLU A 61 -12.56 -3.43 -17.65
N ARG A 62 -12.35 -4.29 -18.66
CA ARG A 62 -13.45 -4.93 -19.40
C ARG A 62 -14.31 -5.78 -18.47
N HIS A 63 -13.68 -6.61 -17.64
CA HIS A 63 -14.40 -7.46 -16.70
C HIS A 63 -15.14 -6.65 -15.62
N ALA A 64 -14.50 -5.63 -15.06
CA ALA A 64 -15.10 -4.76 -14.05
C ALA A 64 -16.32 -4.00 -14.59
N ASN A 65 -16.29 -3.61 -15.86
CA ASN A 65 -17.39 -2.90 -16.52
C ASN A 65 -18.46 -3.82 -17.12
N ALA A 66 -18.18 -5.10 -17.39
CA ALA A 66 -19.14 -6.03 -18.00
C ALA A 66 -20.40 -6.26 -17.14
N GLY A 67 -20.28 -6.15 -15.82
CA GLY A 67 -21.40 -6.29 -14.88
C GLY A 67 -22.06 -4.96 -14.47
N ARG A 68 -21.60 -3.81 -14.99
CA ARG A 68 -22.17 -2.51 -14.59
C ARG A 68 -23.44 -2.18 -15.37
N PRO A 69 -24.44 -1.55 -14.73
CA PRO A 69 -25.60 -1.00 -15.43
C PRO A 69 -25.18 0.04 -16.47
N GLU A 70 -25.84 0.06 -17.63
CA GLU A 70 -25.53 0.98 -18.75
C GLU A 70 -25.60 2.47 -18.37
N ARG A 71 -26.42 2.81 -17.36
CA ARG A 71 -26.56 4.18 -16.83
C ARG A 71 -25.47 4.57 -15.83
N ALA A 72 -24.68 3.60 -15.34
CA ALA A 72 -23.62 3.86 -14.38
C ALA A 72 -22.37 4.36 -15.10
N GLN A 73 -21.65 5.32 -14.50
CA GLN A 73 -20.33 5.70 -15.02
C GLN A 73 -19.40 4.48 -15.00
N PRO A 74 -18.55 4.28 -16.03
CA PRO A 74 -17.64 3.15 -16.08
C PRO A 74 -16.47 3.33 -15.11
N HIS A 75 -15.91 2.23 -14.64
CA HIS A 75 -14.58 2.22 -14.06
C HIS A 75 -13.56 2.65 -15.13
N LEU A 76 -12.56 3.42 -14.72
CA LEU A 76 -11.47 3.89 -15.57
C LEU A 76 -10.15 3.36 -15.03
N LEU A 77 -9.48 2.50 -15.78
CA LEU A 77 -8.18 1.95 -15.39
C LEU A 77 -7.10 2.42 -16.37
N GLN A 78 -6.01 2.97 -15.85
CA GLN A 78 -4.93 3.53 -16.66
C GLN A 78 -3.58 2.94 -16.25
N SER A 79 -2.82 2.47 -17.24
CA SER A 79 -1.44 2.03 -17.07
C SER A 79 -0.47 3.14 -17.47
N HIS A 80 0.49 3.44 -16.59
CA HIS A 80 1.48 4.51 -16.74
C HIS A 80 2.88 3.92 -16.84
N GLY A 81 3.64 4.39 -17.82
CA GLY A 81 5.01 3.94 -18.08
C GLY A 81 6.08 4.70 -17.29
N VAL A 82 5.83 5.01 -16.02
CA VAL A 82 6.65 5.85 -15.13
C VAL A 82 6.87 5.12 -13.81
N ALA A 83 8.03 5.33 -13.19
CA ALA A 83 8.32 4.81 -11.86
C ALA A 83 7.90 5.82 -10.77
N LEU A 84 7.50 5.31 -9.61
CA LEU A 84 7.29 6.13 -8.40
C LEU A 84 8.54 6.10 -7.52
N HIS A 85 8.91 7.26 -6.98
CA HIS A 85 10.07 7.43 -6.11
C HIS A 85 9.93 8.72 -5.27
N SER A 86 10.95 9.04 -4.49
CA SER A 86 11.12 10.29 -3.74
C SER A 86 11.57 11.50 -4.58
N PHE A 87 11.77 11.36 -5.89
CA PHE A 87 12.18 12.47 -6.77
C PHE A 87 11.51 12.42 -8.14
N ARG A 88 11.59 13.53 -8.88
CA ARG A 88 11.15 13.65 -10.27
C ARG A 88 12.34 13.68 -11.23
N GLY A 89 12.20 13.08 -12.40
CA GLY A 89 13.20 13.14 -13.46
C GLY A 89 13.32 11.81 -14.19
N TYR A 90 14.54 11.31 -14.28
CA TYR A 90 14.83 10.05 -14.96
C TYR A 90 15.77 9.19 -14.12
N ALA A 91 15.57 7.87 -14.18
CA ALA A 91 16.45 6.92 -13.52
C ALA A 91 16.82 5.77 -14.46
N ALA A 92 17.93 5.10 -14.13
CA ALA A 92 18.32 3.88 -14.81
C ALA A 92 17.42 2.71 -14.37
N PHE A 93 16.90 1.98 -15.35
CA PHE A 93 16.12 0.77 -15.16
C PHE A 93 16.78 -0.40 -15.90
N PRO A 94 17.00 -1.55 -15.25
CA PRO A 94 17.66 -2.69 -15.90
C PRO A 94 16.78 -3.28 -17.01
N GLN A 95 17.41 -3.76 -18.09
CA GLN A 95 16.68 -4.56 -19.07
C GLN A 95 16.32 -5.93 -18.47
N CYS A 96 15.02 -6.13 -18.29
CA CYS A 96 14.46 -7.38 -17.76
C CYS A 96 13.57 -8.07 -18.81
N PRO A 97 13.53 -9.42 -18.81
CA PRO A 97 12.50 -10.14 -19.54
C PRO A 97 11.10 -9.72 -19.08
N ALA A 98 10.13 -9.78 -19.99
CA ALA A 98 8.73 -9.59 -19.63
C ALA A 98 8.28 -10.68 -18.63
N GLY A 99 7.49 -10.29 -17.63
CA GLY A 99 7.07 -11.15 -16.53
C GLY A 99 8.11 -11.30 -15.41
N SER A 100 9.19 -10.51 -15.43
CA SER A 100 10.17 -10.52 -14.35
C SER A 100 9.66 -9.70 -13.17
N GLU A 101 9.50 -10.34 -12.02
CA GLU A 101 8.96 -9.73 -10.81
C GLU A 101 10.00 -8.84 -10.11
N LEU A 102 11.26 -9.28 -10.03
CA LEU A 102 12.31 -8.61 -9.22
C LEU A 102 12.99 -7.39 -9.87
N CYS A 103 12.32 -6.66 -10.76
CA CYS A 103 12.93 -5.56 -11.52
C CYS A 103 12.55 -4.19 -11.00
N SER A 104 13.54 -3.42 -10.54
CA SER A 104 13.33 -2.13 -9.90
C SER A 104 14.31 -1.05 -10.35
N VAL A 105 13.91 0.21 -10.15
CA VAL A 105 14.74 1.40 -10.40
C VAL A 105 15.97 1.36 -9.51
N GLY A 106 17.18 1.51 -10.07
CA GLY A 106 18.42 1.49 -9.28
C GLY A 106 18.77 0.13 -8.63
N GLY A 107 17.94 -0.91 -8.83
CA GLY A 107 18.19 -2.25 -8.32
C GLY A 107 19.37 -2.92 -9.03
N LYS A 108 20.26 -3.56 -8.25
CA LYS A 108 21.14 -4.61 -8.78
C LYS A 108 20.29 -5.86 -8.93
N ARG A 109 20.33 -6.53 -10.08
CA ARG A 109 19.65 -7.82 -10.29
C ARG A 109 20.02 -8.77 -9.13
N MET A 110 19.02 -9.29 -8.43
CA MET A 110 19.20 -10.19 -7.28
C MET A 110 20.09 -11.39 -7.61
N GLU A 111 20.94 -11.78 -6.66
CA GLU A 111 21.87 -12.92 -6.76
C GLU A 111 21.13 -14.19 -7.22
N GLY A 112 21.59 -14.74 -8.35
CA GLY A 112 20.96 -15.87 -9.05
C GLY A 112 20.80 -15.60 -10.55
N LEU A 113 20.51 -14.36 -10.91
CA LEU A 113 20.75 -13.85 -12.26
C LEU A 113 21.85 -12.81 -12.16
N LYS A 114 23.11 -13.21 -12.39
CA LYS A 114 24.24 -12.28 -12.49
C LYS A 114 23.80 -11.13 -13.40
N ALA A 115 23.62 -9.93 -12.84
CA ALA A 115 23.73 -8.72 -13.63
C ALA A 115 25.11 -8.83 -14.25
N ARG A 116 25.20 -9.04 -15.57
CA ARG A 116 26.46 -8.79 -16.24
C ARG A 116 26.79 -7.35 -15.92
N GLU A 117 27.95 -7.07 -15.32
CA GLU A 117 28.50 -5.72 -15.39
C GLU A 117 28.42 -5.27 -16.86
N GLY A 118 27.76 -4.14 -17.11
CA GLY A 118 27.46 -3.66 -18.46
C GLY A 118 26.17 -4.20 -19.09
N ALA A 119 25.26 -4.83 -18.34
CA ALA A 119 23.91 -5.09 -18.84
C ALA A 119 23.24 -3.75 -19.22
N PRO A 120 22.64 -3.64 -20.42
CA PRO A 120 22.04 -2.40 -20.86
C PRO A 120 20.92 -1.99 -19.89
N ALA A 121 21.07 -0.81 -19.30
CA ALA A 121 20.02 -0.11 -18.60
C ALA A 121 19.43 0.93 -19.55
N PHE A 122 18.12 1.14 -19.48
CA PHE A 122 17.47 2.23 -20.19
C PHE A 122 16.97 3.27 -19.19
N SER A 123 16.80 4.49 -19.68
CA SER A 123 16.27 5.59 -18.87
C SER A 123 14.75 5.51 -18.83
N VAL A 124 14.17 5.55 -17.63
CA VAL A 124 12.72 5.63 -17.43
C VAL A 124 12.37 6.93 -16.73
N PRO A 125 11.22 7.54 -17.05
CA PRO A 125 10.74 8.69 -16.29
C PRO A 125 10.39 8.24 -14.86
N VAL A 126 10.62 9.14 -13.91
CA VAL A 126 10.34 8.96 -12.49
C VAL A 126 9.55 10.17 -12.00
N THR A 127 8.55 9.91 -11.16
CA THR A 127 7.76 10.94 -10.49
C THR A 127 7.51 10.57 -9.03
N THR A 128 6.87 11.49 -8.30
CA THR A 128 6.46 11.27 -6.90
C THR A 128 4.95 11.07 -6.83
N VAL A 129 4.46 10.48 -5.74
CA VAL A 129 3.02 10.36 -5.48
C VAL A 129 2.40 11.75 -5.36
N ASP A 130 3.05 12.67 -4.64
CA ASP A 130 2.56 14.04 -4.48
C ASP A 130 2.35 14.73 -5.83
N ALA A 131 3.33 14.62 -6.74
CA ALA A 131 3.24 15.16 -8.09
C ALA A 131 2.05 14.59 -8.87
N LEU A 132 1.82 13.28 -8.76
CA LEU A 132 0.71 12.62 -9.46
C LEU A 132 -0.65 13.03 -8.91
N VAL A 133 -0.79 13.12 -7.59
CA VAL A 133 -2.04 13.54 -6.97
C VAL A 133 -2.41 14.96 -7.43
N GLU A 134 -1.44 15.87 -7.56
CA GLU A 134 -1.65 17.20 -8.15
C GLU A 134 -1.98 17.15 -9.65
N GLU A 135 -1.14 16.46 -10.45
CA GLU A 135 -1.26 16.44 -11.92
C GLU A 135 -2.56 15.80 -12.41
N LEU A 136 -3.03 14.78 -11.68
CA LEU A 136 -4.28 14.09 -11.97
C LEU A 136 -5.48 14.73 -11.28
N ALA A 137 -5.27 15.83 -10.53
CA ALA A 137 -6.27 16.53 -9.72
C ALA A 137 -7.09 15.56 -8.86
N LEU A 138 -6.40 14.66 -8.15
CA LEU A 138 -7.04 13.69 -7.27
C LEU A 138 -7.33 14.36 -5.93
N GLU A 139 -8.60 14.59 -5.65
CA GLU A 139 -9.05 15.11 -4.36
C GLU A 139 -8.81 14.10 -3.23
N GLU A 140 -9.01 12.82 -3.52
CA GLU A 140 -8.81 11.71 -2.59
C GLU A 140 -8.33 10.45 -3.33
N VAL A 141 -7.46 9.69 -2.66
CA VAL A 141 -6.96 8.38 -3.06
C VAL A 141 -7.44 7.37 -2.02
N LEU A 142 -8.37 6.50 -2.41
CA LEU A 142 -8.91 5.48 -1.49
C LEU A 142 -7.81 4.52 -1.00
N MET A 143 -6.93 4.10 -1.92
CA MET A 143 -5.86 3.16 -1.62
C MET A 143 -4.63 3.44 -2.47
N LEU A 144 -3.47 3.52 -1.81
CA LEU A 144 -2.15 3.49 -2.43
C LEU A 144 -1.51 2.13 -2.14
N LYS A 145 -1.47 1.24 -3.13
CA LYS A 145 -0.66 0.01 -3.06
C LYS A 145 0.74 0.31 -3.60
N ILE A 146 1.76 -0.07 -2.85
CA ILE A 146 3.17 0.03 -3.19
C ILE A 146 3.75 -1.38 -3.19
N ASP A 147 4.47 -1.70 -4.25
CA ASP A 147 5.12 -2.98 -4.46
C ASP A 147 6.25 -2.72 -5.46
N THR A 148 7.37 -2.23 -4.91
CA THR A 148 8.49 -1.72 -5.73
C THR A 148 9.77 -2.48 -5.46
N GLU A 149 9.63 -3.76 -5.10
CA GLU A 149 10.72 -4.69 -4.86
C GLU A 149 11.72 -4.13 -3.83
N GLY A 150 11.21 -3.49 -2.78
CA GLY A 150 12.00 -2.94 -1.67
C GLY A 150 12.46 -1.50 -1.86
N PHE A 151 11.90 -0.77 -2.81
CA PHE A 151 12.01 0.69 -2.91
C PHE A 151 10.82 1.43 -2.27
N ASP A 152 9.96 0.68 -1.59
CA ASP A 152 8.71 1.14 -0.99
C ASP A 152 8.90 2.35 -0.05
N PRO A 153 9.95 2.40 0.80
CA PRO A 153 10.21 3.59 1.62
C PRO A 153 10.39 4.87 0.81
N LEU A 154 10.98 4.80 -0.39
CA LEU A 154 11.22 5.98 -1.23
C LEU A 154 9.95 6.45 -1.92
N VAL A 155 9.03 5.54 -2.23
CA VAL A 155 7.70 5.92 -2.73
C VAL A 155 6.94 6.65 -1.63
N LEU A 156 7.01 6.17 -0.38
CA LEU A 156 6.43 6.86 0.78
C LEU A 156 7.05 8.24 1.01
N GLU A 157 8.38 8.38 0.85
CA GLU A 157 9.05 9.69 0.90
C GLU A 157 8.57 10.64 -0.21
N GLY A 158 8.19 10.11 -1.37
CA GLY A 158 7.57 10.88 -2.46
C GLY A 158 6.06 11.17 -2.25
N ALA A 159 5.47 10.70 -1.15
CA ALA A 159 4.06 10.84 -0.83
C ALA A 159 3.80 11.71 0.42
N VAL A 160 4.84 12.33 0.98
CA VAL A 160 4.78 13.05 2.26
C VAL A 160 3.67 14.11 2.28
N GLY A 161 3.55 14.91 1.21
CA GLY A 161 2.52 15.95 1.13
C GLY A 161 1.11 15.38 1.09
N ALA A 162 0.88 14.31 0.32
CA ALA A 162 -0.40 13.64 0.23
C ALA A 162 -0.78 12.89 1.52
N LEU A 163 0.20 12.33 2.24
CA LEU A 163 -0.01 11.66 3.53
C LEU A 163 -0.35 12.66 4.63
N HIS A 164 0.46 13.71 4.82
CA HIS A 164 0.16 14.74 5.84
C HIS A 164 -1.08 15.57 5.49
N GLY A 165 -1.35 15.77 4.20
CA GLY A 165 -2.59 16.37 3.72
C GLY A 165 -3.79 15.44 3.81
N GLN A 166 -3.61 14.22 4.34
CA GLN A 166 -4.64 13.19 4.51
C GLN A 166 -5.41 12.91 3.21
N ARG A 167 -4.77 13.00 2.05
CA ARG A 167 -5.40 12.74 0.75
C ARG A 167 -5.46 11.27 0.40
N ILE A 168 -4.83 10.40 1.19
CA ILE A 168 -4.79 8.96 0.94
C ILE A 168 -5.50 8.25 2.10
N ALA A 169 -6.63 7.58 1.88
CA ALA A 169 -7.37 6.93 2.97
C ALA A 169 -6.63 5.69 3.52
N SER A 170 -5.99 4.91 2.64
CA SER A 170 -5.20 3.74 3.04
C SER A 170 -3.96 3.55 2.18
N VAL A 171 -2.90 3.04 2.79
CA VAL A 171 -1.63 2.72 2.15
C VAL A 171 -1.27 1.28 2.46
N MET A 172 -0.94 0.50 1.45
CA MET A 172 -0.40 -0.85 1.62
C MET A 172 0.95 -0.94 0.95
N PHE A 173 1.97 -1.41 1.65
CA PHE A 173 3.32 -1.57 1.08
C PHE A 173 3.95 -2.88 1.51
N GLU A 174 4.92 -3.35 0.72
CA GLU A 174 5.64 -4.57 1.02
C GLU A 174 6.84 -4.29 1.94
N TYR A 175 7.01 -5.12 2.97
CA TYR A 175 8.16 -5.08 3.88
C TYR A 175 8.94 -6.41 3.80
N HIS A 176 10.24 -6.31 3.51
CA HIS A 176 11.14 -7.45 3.33
C HIS A 176 12.61 -6.99 3.36
N ALA A 177 13.57 -7.90 3.11
CA ALA A 177 15.00 -7.64 3.29
C ALA A 177 15.77 -7.11 2.06
N LEU A 178 15.07 -6.65 1.04
CA LEU A 178 15.71 -6.25 -0.22
C LEU A 178 15.86 -4.73 -0.33
N ASN A 179 16.85 -4.32 -1.10
CA ASN A 179 17.05 -2.92 -1.53
C ASN A 179 17.00 -1.90 -0.37
N HIS A 180 16.14 -0.88 -0.47
CA HIS A 180 16.16 0.24 0.47
C HIS A 180 15.72 -0.15 1.88
N TRP A 181 14.99 -1.26 2.03
CA TRP A 181 14.71 -1.81 3.35
C TRP A 181 15.98 -2.19 4.11
N LYS A 182 17.09 -2.56 3.44
CA LYS A 182 18.38 -2.88 4.09
C LYS A 182 18.93 -1.74 4.97
N ALA A 183 18.61 -0.51 4.61
CA ALA A 183 19.05 0.70 5.30
C ALA A 183 17.89 1.43 6.01
N THR A 184 16.66 0.92 5.89
CA THR A 184 15.45 1.58 6.42
C THR A 184 14.81 0.70 7.47
N ASP A 185 14.71 1.21 8.70
CA ASP A 185 13.97 0.55 9.77
C ASP A 185 12.46 0.70 9.56
N LEU A 186 11.71 -0.40 9.64
CA LEU A 186 10.25 -0.39 9.58
C LEU A 186 9.66 0.47 10.70
N ALA A 187 10.26 0.47 11.90
CA ALA A 187 9.80 1.28 13.02
C ALA A 187 9.82 2.77 12.67
N ASN A 188 10.84 3.24 11.95
CA ASN A 188 10.92 4.64 11.50
C ASN A 188 9.86 4.94 10.43
N VAL A 189 9.55 3.99 9.54
CA VAL A 189 8.46 4.16 8.56
C VAL A 189 7.11 4.25 9.27
N VAL A 190 6.82 3.33 10.19
CA VAL A 190 5.58 3.32 10.99
C VAL A 190 5.45 4.60 11.80
N GLU A 191 6.53 5.11 12.38
CA GLU A 191 6.52 6.36 13.14
C GLU A 191 6.19 7.55 12.25
N ARG A 192 6.76 7.64 11.04
CA ARG A 192 6.38 8.69 10.07
C ARG A 192 4.91 8.59 9.64
N MET A 193 4.39 7.37 9.47
CA MET A 193 2.96 7.17 9.18
C MET A 193 2.10 7.63 10.35
N ARG A 194 2.52 7.37 11.60
CA ARG A 194 1.86 7.86 12.82
C ARG A 194 1.85 9.38 12.91
N GLU A 195 2.95 10.04 12.58
CA GLU A 195 3.05 11.50 12.52
C GLU A 195 2.11 12.11 11.45
N ALA A 196 1.76 11.34 10.43
CA ALA A 196 0.76 11.69 9.42
C ALA A 196 -0.68 11.27 9.80
N GLU A 197 -0.92 10.84 11.04
CA GLU A 197 -2.23 10.38 11.55
C GLU A 197 -2.74 9.09 10.87
N TYR A 198 -1.85 8.11 10.70
CA TYR A 198 -2.19 6.76 10.25
C TYR A 198 -1.89 5.71 11.33
N THR A 199 -2.78 4.72 11.41
CA THR A 199 -2.57 3.50 12.17
C THR A 199 -2.20 2.34 11.23
N CYS A 200 -1.06 1.72 11.49
CA CYS A 200 -0.46 0.66 10.67
C CYS A 200 -0.60 -0.72 11.31
N TYR A 201 -0.80 -1.71 10.45
CA TYR A 201 -0.98 -3.11 10.77
C TYR A 201 -0.08 -3.96 9.88
N LEU A 202 0.58 -4.97 10.44
CA LEU A 202 1.27 -6.01 9.68
C LEU A 202 0.28 -7.12 9.35
N LEU A 203 0.18 -7.45 8.06
CA LEU A 203 -0.52 -8.62 7.53
C LEU A 203 0.44 -9.81 7.54
N THR A 204 0.25 -10.74 8.46
CA THR A 204 1.08 -11.96 8.57
C THR A 204 0.55 -13.07 7.67
N ARG A 205 1.35 -14.13 7.48
CA ARG A 205 1.02 -15.26 6.59
C ARG A 205 -0.19 -16.10 7.03
N ASP A 206 -0.55 -16.03 8.31
CA ASP A 206 -1.69 -16.74 8.90
C ASP A 206 -2.97 -15.89 8.92
N ASP A 207 -3.03 -14.86 8.07
CA ASP A 207 -4.10 -13.86 7.97
C ASP A 207 -4.36 -13.12 9.28
N THR A 208 -3.35 -13.05 10.15
CA THR A 208 -3.39 -12.28 11.39
C THR A 208 -2.96 -10.85 11.11
N LEU A 209 -3.68 -9.90 11.73
CA LEU A 209 -3.33 -8.49 11.74
C LEU A 209 -2.63 -8.16 13.06
N VAL A 210 -1.40 -7.61 12.97
CA VAL A 210 -0.64 -7.15 14.14
C VAL A 210 -0.56 -5.62 14.10
N LEU A 211 -1.08 -4.95 15.11
CA LEU A 211 -1.00 -3.49 15.25
C LEU A 211 0.46 -3.05 15.45
N LEU A 212 0.96 -2.17 14.58
CA LEU A 212 2.36 -1.67 14.62
C LEU A 212 2.47 -0.30 15.29
N THR A 213 1.52 0.61 15.07
CA THR A 213 1.64 2.02 15.49
C THR A 213 1.61 2.23 17.00
N ARG A 214 0.98 1.32 17.76
CA ARG A 214 0.80 1.45 19.21
C ARG A 214 1.51 0.36 20.01
N CYS A 215 2.19 -0.57 19.32
CA CYS A 215 2.88 -1.69 19.92
C CYS A 215 4.35 -1.63 19.53
N SER A 216 5.26 -1.79 20.49
CA SER A 216 6.73 -1.74 20.25
C SER A 216 7.28 -2.89 19.39
N HIS A 217 6.44 -3.57 18.61
CA HIS A 217 6.79 -4.77 17.84
C HIS A 217 7.39 -4.44 16.46
N ALA A 218 7.24 -3.20 15.99
CA ALA A 218 7.79 -2.79 14.68
C ALA A 218 9.33 -2.95 14.61
N GLY A 219 10.04 -2.72 15.73
CA GLY A 219 11.50 -2.88 15.81
C GLY A 219 11.98 -4.32 16.03
N GLU A 220 11.08 -5.22 16.43
CA GLU A 220 11.39 -6.65 16.69
C GLU A 220 11.25 -7.51 15.43
N GLN A 221 10.46 -7.04 14.46
CA GLN A 221 10.17 -7.70 13.18
C GLN A 221 11.31 -7.51 12.16
N LYS A 222 12.53 -7.95 12.47
CA LYS A 222 13.63 -7.87 11.48
C LYS A 222 13.48 -8.97 10.41
N TRP A 223 13.16 -8.53 9.19
CA TRP A 223 13.32 -9.28 7.93
C TRP A 223 12.35 -10.44 7.66
N TRP A 224 11.10 -10.35 8.13
CA TRP A 224 10.03 -11.20 7.61
C TRP A 224 9.38 -10.54 6.38
N TRP A 225 9.11 -11.33 5.33
CA TRP A 225 8.36 -10.88 4.16
C TRP A 225 6.87 -10.78 4.52
N GLY A 226 6.32 -9.57 4.45
CA GLY A 226 4.92 -9.29 4.77
C GLY A 226 4.43 -7.98 4.14
N ASN A 227 3.13 -7.75 4.26
CA ASN A 227 2.50 -6.50 3.83
C ASN A 227 2.15 -5.66 5.05
N VAL A 228 2.38 -4.36 4.98
CA VAL A 228 1.93 -3.41 5.99
C VAL A 228 0.78 -2.60 5.42
N LEU A 229 -0.34 -2.59 6.13
CA LEU A 229 -1.51 -1.77 5.82
C LEU A 229 -1.59 -0.63 6.84
N CYS A 230 -1.50 0.61 6.37
CA CYS A 230 -1.71 1.81 7.16
C CYS A 230 -3.02 2.47 6.73
N VAL A 231 -3.84 2.84 7.70
CA VAL A 231 -5.17 3.43 7.47
C VAL A 231 -5.21 4.77 8.20
N ARG A 232 -5.70 5.81 7.50
CA ARG A 232 -5.88 7.15 8.06
C ARG A 232 -6.82 7.08 9.26
N ASP A 233 -6.48 7.70 10.38
CA ASP A 233 -7.19 7.55 11.66
C ASP A 233 -8.67 7.97 11.60
N THR A 234 -9.06 8.80 10.63
CA THR A 234 -10.46 9.18 10.40
C THR A 234 -11.33 8.06 9.80
N GLU A 235 -10.73 7.00 9.25
CA GLU A 235 -11.41 5.84 8.67
C GLU A 235 -11.87 4.84 9.74
N ARG A 236 -12.64 5.31 10.72
CA ARG A 236 -13.01 4.53 11.92
C ARG A 236 -13.60 3.16 11.62
N HIS A 237 -14.53 3.08 10.67
CA HIS A 237 -15.18 1.82 10.28
C HIS A 237 -14.17 0.79 9.74
N VAL A 238 -13.11 1.25 9.07
CA VAL A 238 -12.04 0.36 8.60
C VAL A 238 -11.23 -0.13 9.79
N HIS A 239 -10.86 0.75 10.73
CA HIS A 239 -10.16 0.35 11.96
C HIS A 239 -10.95 -0.67 12.78
N GLU A 240 -12.25 -0.44 13.00
CA GLU A 240 -13.11 -1.36 13.74
C GLU A 240 -13.14 -2.76 13.12
N ARG A 241 -13.22 -2.84 11.78
CA ARG A 241 -13.18 -4.11 11.05
C ARG A 241 -11.84 -4.81 11.13
N LEU A 242 -10.75 -4.05 11.05
CA LEU A 242 -9.40 -4.59 11.15
C LEU A 242 -9.14 -5.11 12.57
N LEU A 243 -9.51 -4.35 13.60
CA LEU A 243 -9.36 -4.74 15.00
C LEU A 243 -10.20 -5.95 15.38
N ALA A 244 -11.42 -6.08 14.83
CA ALA A 244 -12.24 -7.29 14.99
C ALA A 244 -11.58 -8.56 14.43
N ARG A 245 -10.57 -8.41 13.55
CA ARG A 245 -9.82 -9.51 12.93
C ARG A 245 -8.38 -9.64 13.45
N CYS A 246 -7.92 -8.74 14.30
CA CYS A 246 -6.59 -8.84 14.91
C CYS A 246 -6.57 -10.04 15.86
N LYS A 247 -5.68 -11.00 15.60
CA LYS A 247 -5.30 -12.01 16.60
C LYS A 247 -4.04 -11.53 17.30
N TRP A 248 -4.06 -11.66 18.61
CA TRP A 248 -3.00 -11.17 19.47
C TRP A 248 -1.95 -12.27 19.62
N LEU A 249 -0.68 -11.92 19.45
CA LEU A 249 0.42 -12.78 19.87
C LEU A 249 0.41 -12.79 21.39
N ASP A 250 -0.30 -13.75 21.99
CA ASP A 250 -0.22 -13.98 23.44
C ASP A 250 1.24 -14.31 23.80
N GLY A 251 1.84 -13.46 24.64
CA GLY A 251 3.25 -13.44 25.04
C GLY A 251 3.91 -14.81 25.26
N GLY A 252 4.45 -15.35 24.17
CA GLY A 252 5.17 -16.61 24.12
C GLY A 252 6.48 -16.46 23.36
N VAL A 253 7.39 -15.65 23.89
CA VAL A 253 8.84 -15.79 23.69
C VAL A 253 9.50 -15.82 25.06
#